data_AF-A0A1V9YVS6-F1
#
_entry.id   AF-A0A1V9YVS6-F1
#
_cell.length_a   1.000
_cell.length_b   1.000
_cell.length_c   1.000
_cell.angle_alpha   90.00
_cell.angle_beta   90.00
_cell.angle_gamma   90.00
#
_symmetry.space_group_name_H-M   'P 1'
#
loop_
_entity.id
_entity.type
_entity.pdbx_description
1 polymer ?
#
loop_
_entity_poly.entity_id
_entity_poly.type
_entity_poly.pdbx_seq_one_letter_code
_entity_poly.pdbx_strand_id
1 'polypeptide(L)'
;MADGREVLVLRLDTLRSREPYVATLKKWLQGLELHGRLVTRGSLELLVVHGSTNGVDTLLKRYETDPIQLNPKNEMARDTFYDILGRKPLSGEVKFQGFLEMQMLNDALVQKLVVDDWEADVAWIDEAKKTERSKRFLVWKEARKQQLKRERQAAAQERDAKKAQAREAKRLEQSKLKEEQDNDGDDKEETINATANEEADKIVSDSHQNIDEKNAGHKSKQQKQKKRNDKKPRKNEPHGVKKSDTSSKKHKAKKSSNAAKRKRQDTLSGPNSHHKKNAKRLRKQD
;
A
#
# COMPACT_ATOMS: atom_id res chain seq x y z
N MET A 1 7.96 -20.79 42.07
CA MET A 1 8.42 -19.93 40.98
C MET A 1 7.29 -19.89 39.97
N ALA A 2 6.81 -18.71 39.59
CA ALA A 2 5.65 -18.59 38.71
C ALA A 2 5.94 -19.36 37.42
N ASP A 3 5.09 -20.33 37.09
CA ASP A 3 5.17 -21.10 35.86
C ASP A 3 5.27 -20.12 34.70
N GLY A 4 6.41 -20.10 34.00
CA GLY A 4 6.83 -19.07 33.03
C GLY A 4 5.96 -19.01 31.78
N ARG A 5 4.69 -18.70 31.97
CA ARG A 5 3.65 -18.58 30.97
C ARG A 5 3.24 -17.13 30.82
N GLU A 6 2.85 -16.79 29.62
CA GLU A 6 2.51 -15.43 29.25
C GLU A 6 1.42 -15.40 28.21
N VAL A 7 0.74 -14.26 28.14
CA VAL A 7 -0.18 -13.93 27.07
C VAL A 7 0.48 -12.90 26.14
N LEU A 8 0.38 -13.16 24.85
CA LEU A 8 0.79 -12.28 23.76
C LEU A 8 -0.45 -11.94 22.93
N VAL A 9 -0.64 -10.66 22.61
CA VAL A 9 -1.64 -10.24 21.64
C VAL A 9 -0.96 -9.57 20.46
N LEU A 10 -1.17 -10.15 19.29
CA LEU A 10 -0.77 -9.59 18.01
C LEU A 10 -1.99 -9.02 17.30
N ARG A 11 -1.82 -7.86 16.70
CA ARG A 11 -2.68 -7.40 15.62
C ARG A 11 -2.10 -7.89 14.32
N LEU A 12 -2.89 -8.61 13.54
CA LEU A 12 -2.56 -8.95 12.18
C LEU A 12 -3.22 -7.90 11.26
N ASP A 13 -2.51 -7.51 10.21
CA ASP A 13 -3.13 -6.79 9.10
C ASP A 13 -3.73 -7.80 8.11
N THR A 14 -4.36 -7.30 7.05
CA THR A 14 -5.20 -8.09 6.14
C THR A 14 -4.61 -9.45 5.76
N LEU A 15 -5.24 -10.53 6.22
CA LEU A 15 -4.95 -11.91 5.83
C LEU A 15 -5.36 -12.20 4.38
N ARG A 16 -4.52 -11.82 3.40
CA ARG A 16 -4.80 -11.99 1.95
C ARG A 16 -5.19 -13.41 1.55
N SER A 17 -4.52 -14.41 2.14
CA SER A 17 -4.79 -15.82 1.90
C SER A 17 -5.01 -16.50 3.24
N ARG A 18 -6.21 -16.29 3.78
CA ARG A 18 -6.59 -16.68 5.14
C ARG A 18 -6.36 -18.15 5.43
N GLU A 19 -6.88 -19.05 4.58
CA GLU A 19 -6.76 -20.50 4.79
C GLU A 19 -5.31 -21.01 4.91
N PRO A 20 -4.38 -20.72 3.95
CA PRO A 20 -3.00 -21.16 4.09
C PRO A 20 -2.27 -20.46 5.25
N TYR A 21 -2.61 -19.21 5.55
CA TYR A 21 -2.07 -18.49 6.69
C TYR A 21 -2.45 -19.18 8.01
N VAL A 22 -3.73 -19.45 8.20
CA VAL A 22 -4.28 -20.10 9.40
C VAL A 22 -3.73 -21.53 9.54
N ALA A 23 -3.62 -22.27 8.44
CA ALA A 23 -3.02 -23.61 8.45
C ALA A 23 -1.55 -23.58 8.90
N THR A 24 -0.77 -22.60 8.42
CA THR A 24 0.63 -22.42 8.80
C THR A 24 0.76 -21.99 10.26
N LEU A 25 -0.06 -21.01 10.68
CA LEU A 25 -0.10 -20.54 12.06
C LEU A 25 -0.46 -21.67 13.04
N LYS A 26 -1.47 -22.49 12.70
CA LYS A 26 -1.85 -23.66 13.50
C LYS A 26 -0.68 -24.63 13.67
N LYS A 27 0.07 -24.93 12.60
CA LYS A 27 1.26 -25.78 12.66
C LYS A 27 2.35 -25.19 13.55
N TRP A 28 2.57 -23.88 13.46
CA TRP A 28 3.56 -23.19 14.32
C TRP A 28 3.18 -23.28 15.79
N LEU A 29 1.92 -22.97 16.12
CA LEU A 29 1.45 -23.03 17.50
C LEU A 29 1.50 -24.45 18.06
N GLN A 30 1.08 -25.45 17.28
CA GLN A 30 1.16 -26.86 17.69
C GLN A 30 2.60 -27.31 17.94
N GLY A 31 3.54 -26.98 17.04
CA GLY A 31 4.94 -27.37 17.18
C GLY A 31 5.69 -26.64 18.30
N LEU A 32 5.12 -25.55 18.83
CA LEU A 32 5.67 -24.77 19.94
C LEU A 32 4.90 -24.99 21.26
N GLU A 33 3.93 -25.92 21.26
CA GLU A 33 3.03 -26.18 22.39
C GLU A 33 2.32 -24.92 22.89
N LEU A 34 2.00 -24.01 21.97
CA LEU A 34 1.27 -22.77 22.23
C LEU A 34 -0.21 -22.97 21.96
N HIS A 35 -1.02 -22.19 22.67
CA HIS A 35 -2.46 -22.14 22.49
C HIS A 35 -2.84 -20.79 21.91
N GLY A 36 -3.72 -20.79 20.91
CA GLY A 36 -4.04 -19.57 20.16
C GLY A 36 -5.52 -19.40 19.89
N ARG A 37 -5.95 -18.14 19.82
CA ARG A 37 -7.26 -17.71 19.34
C ARG A 37 -7.06 -16.63 18.29
N LEU A 38 -7.49 -16.92 17.06
CA LEU A 38 -7.55 -15.93 16.00
C LEU A 38 -8.96 -15.32 15.98
N VAL A 39 -9.07 -14.08 16.42
CA VAL A 39 -10.32 -13.34 16.51
C VAL A 39 -10.42 -12.35 15.36
N THR A 40 -11.53 -12.38 14.63
CA THR A 40 -11.80 -11.43 13.56
C THR A 40 -13.09 -10.65 13.82
N ARG A 41 -13.03 -9.33 13.65
CA ARG A 41 -14.12 -8.37 13.86
C ARG A 41 -14.03 -7.26 12.80
N GLY A 42 -14.77 -7.41 11.71
CA GLY A 42 -14.67 -6.47 10.59
C GLY A 42 -13.26 -6.47 9.99
N SER A 43 -12.57 -5.33 10.02
CA SER A 43 -11.17 -5.18 9.59
C SER A 43 -10.14 -5.49 10.70
N LEU A 44 -10.59 -5.75 11.92
CA LEU A 44 -9.71 -6.06 13.05
C LEU A 44 -9.44 -7.57 13.11
N GLU A 45 -8.17 -7.94 12.98
CA GLU A 45 -7.69 -9.32 13.10
C GLU A 45 -6.71 -9.39 14.29
N LEU A 46 -7.08 -10.11 15.34
CA LEU A 46 -6.29 -10.27 16.55
C LEU A 46 -5.91 -11.73 16.74
N LEU A 47 -4.63 -11.99 16.98
CA LEU A 47 -4.15 -13.28 17.42
C LEU A 47 -3.77 -13.17 18.90
N VAL A 48 -4.51 -13.88 19.75
CA VAL A 48 -4.19 -14.04 21.17
C VAL A 48 -3.53 -15.38 21.36
N VAL A 49 -2.33 -15.38 21.94
CA VAL A 49 -1.54 -16.57 22.19
C VAL A 49 -1.21 -16.64 23.67
N HIS A 50 -1.26 -17.82 24.26
CA HIS A 50 -0.58 -18.07 25.53
C HIS A 50 0.20 -19.38 25.49
N GLY A 51 1.18 -19.46 26.37
CA GLY A 51 2.06 -20.61 26.52
C GLY A 51 3.36 -20.19 27.19
N SER A 52 4.43 -20.98 27.01
CA SER A 52 5.73 -20.68 27.59
C SER A 52 6.38 -19.44 26.96
N THR A 53 7.12 -18.68 27.77
CA THR A 53 7.91 -17.51 27.30
C THR A 53 8.82 -17.87 26.13
N ASN A 54 9.52 -19.00 26.20
CA ASN A 54 10.38 -19.49 25.13
C ASN A 54 9.60 -19.81 23.84
N GLY A 55 8.41 -20.42 23.97
CA GLY A 55 7.56 -20.72 22.83
C GLY A 55 7.10 -19.45 22.13
N VAL A 56 6.65 -18.45 22.90
CA VAL A 56 6.23 -17.16 22.37
C VAL A 56 7.37 -16.39 21.72
N ASP A 57 8.56 -16.36 22.33
CA ASP A 57 9.75 -15.75 21.72
C ASP A 57 10.12 -16.44 20.40
N THR A 58 9.98 -17.77 20.35
CA THR A 58 10.22 -18.53 19.12
C THR A 58 9.16 -18.24 18.07
N LEU A 59 7.88 -18.07 18.45
CA LEU A 59 6.82 -17.67 17.53
C LEU A 59 7.10 -16.30 16.91
N LEU A 60 7.51 -15.32 17.71
CA LEU A 60 7.87 -13.98 17.22
C LEU A 60 9.04 -14.04 16.24
N LYS A 61 10.08 -14.85 16.54
CA LYS A 61 11.18 -15.08 15.60
C LYS A 61 10.69 -15.70 14.28
N ARG A 62 9.76 -16.66 14.33
CA ARG A 62 9.18 -17.24 13.10
C ARG A 62 8.47 -16.20 12.24
N TYR A 63 7.76 -15.25 12.85
CA TYR A 63 7.16 -14.14 12.12
C TYR A 63 8.20 -13.26 11.38
N GLU A 64 9.45 -13.21 11.86
CA GLU A 64 10.53 -12.46 11.22
C GLU A 64 11.28 -13.25 10.14
N THR A 65 11.36 -14.58 10.28
CA THR A 65 12.20 -15.44 9.42
C THR A 65 11.41 -16.26 8.41
N ASP A 66 10.25 -16.76 8.81
CA ASP A 66 9.55 -17.83 8.12
C ASP A 66 8.38 -17.27 7.29
N PRO A 67 8.14 -17.82 6.10
CA PRO A 67 7.02 -17.41 5.30
C PRO A 67 5.70 -17.98 5.86
N ILE A 68 4.65 -17.16 5.87
CA ILE A 68 3.34 -17.51 6.42
C ILE A 68 2.18 -17.13 5.48
N GLN A 69 2.38 -16.17 4.58
CA GLN A 69 1.34 -15.68 3.67
C GLN A 69 1.75 -15.81 2.20
N LEU A 70 0.76 -15.89 1.31
CA LEU A 70 1.02 -15.82 -0.12
C LEU A 70 1.14 -14.36 -0.59
N ASN A 71 2.15 -14.08 -1.40
CA ASN A 71 2.31 -12.80 -2.08
C ASN A 71 1.37 -12.71 -3.31
N PRO A 72 1.26 -11.55 -3.98
CA PRO A 72 0.45 -11.42 -5.21
C PRO A 72 0.86 -12.33 -6.38
N LYS A 73 2.03 -12.99 -6.31
CA LYS A 73 2.51 -13.98 -7.28
C LYS A 73 2.23 -15.43 -6.83
N ASN A 74 1.47 -15.64 -5.76
CA ASN A 74 1.20 -16.94 -5.13
C ASN A 74 2.46 -17.67 -4.60
N GLU A 75 3.50 -16.93 -4.24
CA GLU A 75 4.68 -17.48 -3.58
C GLU A 75 4.59 -17.23 -2.07
N MET A 76 5.11 -18.18 -1.28
CA MET A 76 5.19 -18.07 0.17
C MET A 76 6.14 -16.93 0.57
N ALA A 77 5.63 -15.98 1.34
CA ALA A 77 6.33 -14.79 1.80
C ALA A 77 6.11 -14.54 3.30
N ARG A 78 7.03 -13.78 3.89
CA ARG A 78 6.96 -13.35 5.29
C ARG A 78 5.80 -12.38 5.48
N ASP A 79 5.20 -12.40 6.66
CA ASP A 79 4.29 -11.35 7.07
C ASP A 79 5.08 -10.24 7.77
N THR A 80 5.04 -9.05 7.19
CA THR A 80 5.74 -7.87 7.72
C THR A 80 4.77 -6.86 8.35
N PHE A 81 3.46 -7.10 8.23
CA PHE A 81 2.42 -6.14 8.57
C PHE A 81 1.63 -6.54 9.81
N TYR A 82 2.29 -6.99 10.87
CA TYR A 82 1.66 -7.22 12.18
C TYR A 82 2.20 -6.24 13.22
N ASP A 83 1.43 -5.97 14.27
CA ASP A 83 1.87 -5.23 15.44
C ASP A 83 1.78 -6.11 16.69
N ILE A 84 2.79 -6.02 17.56
CA ILE A 84 2.71 -6.56 18.92
C ILE A 84 1.96 -5.51 19.75
N LEU A 85 0.75 -5.83 20.20
CA LEU A 85 -0.04 -4.91 21.02
C LEU A 85 0.41 -4.97 22.48
N GLY A 86 0.78 -6.17 22.94
CA GLY A 86 1.38 -6.32 24.24
C GLY A 86 1.63 -7.78 24.62
N ARG A 87 2.39 -7.92 25.69
CA ARG A 87 2.83 -9.18 26.28
C ARG A 87 2.85 -9.02 27.80
N LYS A 88 2.35 -10.00 28.54
CA LYS A 88 2.46 -10.01 30.00
C LYS A 88 2.46 -11.43 30.57
N PRO A 89 3.07 -11.65 31.74
CA PRO A 89 2.98 -12.94 32.42
C PRO A 89 1.53 -13.26 32.79
N LEU A 90 1.14 -14.52 32.64
CA LEU A 90 -0.18 -14.99 33.03
C LEU A 90 -0.16 -15.32 34.52
N SER A 91 -1.10 -14.77 35.28
CA SER A 91 -1.18 -14.99 36.74
C SER A 91 -2.19 -16.07 37.11
N GLY A 92 -3.17 -16.31 36.25
CA GLY A 92 -4.26 -17.27 36.47
C GLY A 92 -4.08 -18.61 35.75
N GLU A 93 -5.14 -19.41 35.84
CA GLU A 93 -5.25 -20.65 35.08
C GLU A 93 -5.43 -20.39 33.58
N VAL A 94 -5.01 -21.37 32.79
CA VAL A 94 -5.19 -21.36 31.34
C VAL A 94 -6.67 -21.50 30.99
N LYS A 95 -7.28 -20.42 30.48
CA LYS A 95 -8.72 -20.43 30.14
C LYS A 95 -9.07 -21.03 28.79
N PHE A 96 -8.07 -21.35 27.95
CA PHE A 96 -8.33 -22.02 26.67
C PHE A 96 -7.16 -22.89 26.20
N GLN A 97 -7.48 -23.97 25.48
CA GLN A 97 -6.48 -24.87 24.90
C GLN A 97 -6.65 -24.99 23.38
N GLY A 98 -5.56 -25.37 22.72
CA GLY A 98 -5.50 -25.59 21.28
C GLY A 98 -5.56 -24.30 20.47
N PHE A 99 -5.80 -24.44 19.17
CA PHE A 99 -5.99 -23.32 18.25
C PHE A 99 -7.44 -23.29 17.75
N LEU A 100 -8.08 -22.12 17.83
CA LEU A 100 -9.42 -21.89 17.29
C LEU A 100 -9.49 -20.52 16.61
N GLU A 101 -10.14 -20.48 15.47
CA GLU A 101 -10.50 -19.25 14.77
C GLU A 101 -11.94 -18.87 15.08
N MET A 102 -12.18 -17.59 15.38
CA MET A 102 -13.46 -17.08 15.83
C MET A 102 -13.81 -15.78 15.12
N GLN A 103 -15.03 -15.70 14.57
CA GLN A 103 -15.60 -14.47 14.02
C GLN A 103 -16.53 -13.84 15.05
N MET A 104 -16.29 -12.58 15.42
CA MET A 104 -17.07 -11.88 16.45
C MET A 104 -18.13 -10.95 15.87
N LEU A 105 -19.31 -10.96 16.48
CA LEU A 105 -20.48 -10.20 16.04
C LEU A 105 -20.56 -8.79 16.62
N ASN A 106 -19.90 -8.52 17.75
CA ASN A 106 -19.84 -7.19 18.34
C ASN A 106 -18.49 -6.97 19.07
N ASP A 107 -18.19 -5.70 19.34
CA ASP A 107 -16.96 -5.30 20.01
C ASP A 107 -16.96 -5.65 21.49
N ALA A 108 -18.14 -5.69 22.11
CA ALA A 108 -18.31 -6.08 23.50
C ALA A 108 -17.87 -7.54 23.74
N LEU A 109 -18.15 -8.45 22.80
CA LEU A 109 -17.69 -9.85 22.87
C LEU A 109 -16.18 -9.94 22.69
N VAL A 110 -15.58 -9.12 21.81
CA VAL A 110 -14.12 -9.05 21.68
C VAL A 110 -13.52 -8.63 23.02
N GLN A 111 -14.04 -7.57 23.63
CA GLN A 111 -13.54 -7.10 24.92
C GLN A 111 -13.73 -8.14 26.03
N LYS A 112 -14.93 -8.71 26.15
CA LYS A 112 -15.23 -9.74 27.16
C LYS A 112 -14.29 -10.95 27.03
N LEU A 113 -14.15 -11.51 25.82
CA LEU A 113 -13.32 -12.69 25.63
C LEU A 113 -11.82 -12.36 25.80
N VAL A 114 -11.35 -11.29 25.15
CA VAL A 114 -9.92 -11.00 25.10
C VAL A 114 -9.43 -10.45 26.45
N VAL A 115 -10.20 -9.59 27.12
CA VAL A 115 -9.83 -9.00 28.42
C VAL A 115 -10.24 -9.89 29.58
N ASP A 116 -11.52 -10.24 29.70
CA ASP A 116 -12.02 -10.92 30.91
C ASP A 116 -11.62 -12.39 30.91
N ASP A 117 -11.78 -13.09 29.77
CA ASP A 117 -11.50 -14.52 29.69
C ASP A 117 -10.02 -14.81 29.39
N TRP A 118 -9.36 -14.03 28.53
CA TRP A 118 -7.97 -14.32 28.13
C TRP A 118 -6.95 -13.40 28.78
N GLU A 119 -7.41 -12.60 29.74
CA GLU A 119 -6.59 -11.72 30.58
C GLU A 119 -5.76 -10.71 29.77
N ALA A 120 -6.11 -10.34 28.54
CA ALA A 120 -5.39 -9.25 27.85
C ALA A 120 -5.67 -7.89 28.50
N ASP A 121 -4.81 -6.90 28.25
CA ASP A 121 -5.10 -5.53 28.67
C ASP A 121 -6.15 -4.88 27.74
N VAL A 122 -7.10 -4.16 28.32
CA VAL A 122 -8.08 -3.36 27.58
C VAL A 122 -7.40 -2.33 26.67
N ALA A 123 -6.28 -1.76 27.15
CA ALA A 123 -5.52 -0.75 26.40
C ALA A 123 -4.99 -1.30 25.06
N TRP A 124 -4.70 -2.60 24.98
CA TRP A 124 -4.22 -3.25 23.75
C TRP A 124 -5.31 -3.29 22.69
N ILE A 125 -6.55 -3.58 23.09
CA ILE A 125 -7.70 -3.59 22.18
C ILE A 125 -7.99 -2.17 21.70
N ASP A 126 -7.99 -1.20 22.61
CA ASP A 126 -8.21 0.21 22.27
C ASP A 126 -7.12 0.71 21.32
N GLU A 127 -5.87 0.33 21.54
CA GLU A 127 -4.76 0.62 20.63
C GLU A 127 -4.97 0.00 19.24
N ALA A 128 -5.38 -1.27 19.18
CA ALA A 128 -5.67 -1.93 17.91
C ALA A 128 -6.80 -1.24 17.13
N LYS A 129 -7.77 -0.64 17.83
CA LYS A 129 -8.88 0.09 17.21
C LYS A 129 -8.52 1.50 16.73
N LYS A 130 -7.46 2.11 17.25
CA LYS A 130 -7.05 3.49 16.86
C LYS A 130 -6.66 3.61 15.39
N THR A 131 -6.15 2.54 14.80
CA THR A 131 -5.77 2.52 13.37
C THR A 131 -6.49 1.37 12.68
N GLU A 132 -6.79 1.50 11.39
CA GLU A 132 -7.38 0.41 10.58
C GLU A 132 -6.32 -0.58 10.09
N ARG A 133 -5.07 -0.14 9.98
CA ARG A 133 -3.92 -0.93 9.53
C ARG A 133 -2.85 -0.99 10.62
N SER A 134 -1.92 -1.94 10.49
CA SER A 134 -0.77 -2.02 11.39
C SER A 134 0.15 -0.80 11.25
N LYS A 135 0.83 -0.42 12.33
CA LYS A 135 1.83 0.66 12.33
C LYS A 135 2.93 0.37 11.32
N ARG A 136 3.36 -0.89 11.24
CA ARG A 136 4.35 -1.35 10.25
C ARG A 136 3.91 -1.08 8.82
N PHE A 137 2.65 -1.35 8.49
CA PHE A 137 2.11 -1.03 7.16
C PHE A 137 2.12 0.47 6.87
N LEU A 138 1.76 1.31 7.85
CA LEU A 138 1.77 2.76 7.68
C LEU A 138 3.19 3.30 7.41
N VAL A 139 4.18 2.83 8.17
CA VAL A 139 5.59 3.18 7.96
C VAL A 139 6.08 2.72 6.59
N TRP A 140 5.77 1.50 6.19
CA TRP A 140 6.11 0.98 4.85
C TRP A 140 5.50 1.83 3.73
N LYS A 141 4.23 2.21 3.88
CA LYS A 141 3.52 3.04 2.89
C LYS A 141 4.16 4.41 2.74
N GLU A 142 4.55 5.04 3.84
CA GLU A 142 5.25 6.33 3.83
C GLU A 142 6.65 6.22 3.22
N ALA A 143 7.44 5.22 3.62
CA ALA A 143 8.75 4.95 3.06
C ALA A 143 8.67 4.72 1.55
N ARG A 144 7.68 3.94 1.08
CA ARG A 144 7.45 3.69 -0.34
C ARG A 144 7.10 4.97 -1.10
N LYS A 145 6.26 5.83 -0.53
CA LYS A 145 5.92 7.14 -1.11
C LYS A 145 7.16 8.03 -1.24
N GLN A 146 8.02 8.06 -0.23
CA GLN A 146 9.27 8.83 -0.27
C GLN A 146 10.25 8.28 -1.30
N GLN A 147 10.38 6.95 -1.39
CA GLN A 147 11.22 6.30 -2.39
C GLN A 147 10.81 6.69 -3.81
N LEU A 148 9.51 6.57 -4.14
CA LEU A 148 8.99 6.97 -5.46
C LEU A 148 9.24 8.44 -5.78
N LYS A 149 9.17 9.33 -4.77
CA LYS A 149 9.49 10.74 -4.95
C LYS A 149 10.97 10.95 -5.30
N ARG A 150 11.88 10.26 -4.61
CA ARG A 150 13.33 10.31 -4.89
C ARG A 150 13.66 9.75 -6.27
N GLU A 151 13.07 8.62 -6.64
CA GLU A 151 13.25 8.01 -7.98
C GLU A 151 12.84 8.98 -9.09
N ARG A 152 11.71 9.68 -8.93
CA ARG A 152 11.27 10.72 -9.90
C ARG A 152 12.22 11.90 -9.97
N GLN A 153 12.75 12.36 -8.83
CA GLN A 153 13.72 13.46 -8.79
C GLN A 153 15.05 13.06 -9.44
N ALA A 154 15.56 11.87 -9.14
CA ALA A 154 16.77 11.34 -9.74
C ALA A 154 16.62 11.19 -11.27
N ALA A 155 15.49 10.64 -11.74
CA ALA A 155 15.23 10.51 -13.17
C ALA A 155 15.10 11.86 -13.89
N ALA A 156 14.58 12.89 -13.21
CA ALA A 156 14.54 14.25 -13.75
C ALA A 156 15.95 14.85 -13.84
N GLN A 157 16.77 14.71 -12.79
CA GLN A 157 18.16 15.17 -12.78
C GLN A 157 19.01 14.46 -13.84
N GLU A 158 18.84 13.15 -14.03
CA GLU A 158 19.53 12.40 -15.06
C GLU A 158 19.15 12.90 -16.47
N ARG A 159 17.86 13.20 -16.69
CA ARG A 159 17.39 13.77 -17.96
C ARG A 159 18.00 15.15 -18.21
N ASP A 160 18.05 15.99 -17.19
CA ASP A 160 18.62 17.34 -17.30
C ASP A 160 20.14 17.29 -17.52
N ALA A 161 20.84 16.40 -16.82
CA ALA A 161 22.27 16.16 -17.01
C ALA A 161 22.58 15.65 -18.43
N LYS A 162 21.80 14.68 -18.93
CA LYS A 162 21.94 14.18 -20.31
C LYS A 162 21.67 15.27 -21.34
N LYS A 163 20.69 16.15 -21.09
CA LYS A 163 20.41 17.31 -21.96
C LYS A 163 21.52 18.36 -21.91
N ALA A 164 22.13 18.58 -20.75
CA ALA A 164 23.28 19.48 -20.61
C ALA A 164 24.51 18.94 -21.36
N GLN A 165 24.85 17.66 -21.16
CA GLN A 165 25.93 16.98 -21.88
C GLN A 165 25.72 17.02 -23.40
N ALA A 166 24.50 16.78 -23.87
CA ALA A 166 24.18 16.87 -25.30
C ALA A 166 24.34 18.29 -25.86
N ARG A 167 24.05 19.33 -25.07
CA ARG A 167 24.28 20.73 -25.45
C ARG A 167 25.77 21.08 -25.48
N GLU A 168 26.55 20.60 -24.52
CA GLU A 168 28.00 20.80 -24.47
C GLU A 168 28.71 20.08 -25.63
N ALA A 169 28.32 18.84 -25.93
CA ALA A 169 28.84 18.10 -27.08
C ALA A 169 28.58 18.83 -28.41
N LYS A 170 27.34 19.30 -28.61
CA LYS A 170 27.00 20.12 -29.80
C LYS A 170 27.81 21.42 -29.88
N ARG A 171 28.09 22.07 -28.74
CA ARG A 171 28.88 23.30 -28.71
C ARG A 171 30.35 23.05 -29.08
N LEU A 172 30.93 21.94 -28.64
CA LEU A 172 32.29 21.51 -29.00
C LEU A 172 32.41 21.12 -30.47
N GLU A 173 31.41 20.44 -31.03
CA GLU A 173 31.37 20.13 -32.47
C GLU A 173 31.30 21.41 -33.32
N GLN A 174 30.44 22.36 -32.92
CA GLN A 174 30.34 23.65 -33.63
C GLN A 174 31.61 24.50 -33.54
N SER A 175 32.35 24.47 -32.43
CA SER A 175 33.62 25.20 -32.35
C SER A 175 34.70 24.58 -33.24
N LYS A 176 34.78 23.24 -33.31
CA LYS A 176 35.73 22.56 -34.20
C LYS A 176 35.47 22.88 -35.67
N LEU A 177 34.21 22.87 -36.10
CA LEU A 177 33.84 23.22 -37.48
C LEU A 177 34.19 24.67 -37.85
N LYS A 178 34.17 25.59 -36.87
CA LYS A 178 34.59 26.99 -37.10
C LYS A 178 36.11 27.12 -37.20
N GLU A 179 36.87 26.43 -36.35
CA GLU A 179 38.34 26.43 -36.43
C GLU A 179 38.86 25.80 -37.73
N GLU A 180 38.16 24.80 -38.28
CA GLU A 180 38.49 24.24 -39.60
C GLU A 180 38.16 25.19 -40.76
N GLN A 181 37.14 26.06 -40.63
CA GLN A 181 36.83 27.09 -41.63
C GLN A 181 37.78 28.30 -41.60
N ASP A 182 38.30 28.67 -40.44
CA ASP A 182 39.23 29.80 -40.30
C ASP A 182 40.68 29.44 -40.69
N ASN A 183 40.99 28.16 -40.93
CA ASN A 183 42.31 27.69 -41.37
C ASN A 183 42.40 27.45 -42.89
N ASP A 184 41.29 27.62 -43.62
CA ASP A 184 41.19 27.48 -45.08
C ASP A 184 40.79 28.82 -45.71
N GLY A 185 41.50 29.87 -45.31
CA GLY A 185 41.38 31.23 -45.82
C GLY A 185 42.70 31.76 -46.36
N ASP A 186 43.14 31.22 -47.50
CA ASP A 186 43.71 32.06 -48.55
C ASP A 186 42.81 31.90 -49.80
N ASP A 187 42.28 33.04 -50.27
CA ASP A 187 41.44 33.27 -51.46
C ASP A 187 39.99 32.74 -51.52
N LYS A 188 39.01 33.54 -51.05
CA LYS A 188 38.07 34.30 -51.92
C LYS A 188 36.91 34.97 -51.19
N GLU A 189 36.69 36.23 -51.55
CA GLU A 189 35.54 37.08 -51.22
C GLU A 189 34.20 36.63 -51.85
N GLU A 190 33.12 37.18 -51.25
CA GLU A 190 31.74 37.31 -51.70
C GLU A 190 30.83 36.05 -51.70
N THR A 191 29.83 36.02 -50.80
CA THR A 191 28.48 36.59 -51.06
C THR A 191 27.53 36.30 -49.89
N ILE A 192 26.79 37.33 -49.51
CA ILE A 192 25.79 37.37 -48.44
C ILE A 192 24.45 36.84 -48.96
N ASN A 193 23.81 35.85 -48.31
CA ASN A 193 22.43 35.91 -47.78
C ASN A 193 21.73 34.55 -47.56
N ALA A 194 21.01 34.51 -46.43
CA ALA A 194 19.72 33.84 -46.21
C ALA A 194 19.63 32.31 -46.26
N THR A 195 19.66 31.67 -45.08
CA THR A 195 18.58 30.76 -44.63
C THR A 195 18.76 30.43 -43.14
N ALA A 196 18.27 31.32 -42.29
CA ALA A 196 18.13 31.10 -40.85
C ALA A 196 16.65 31.27 -40.48
N ASN A 197 15.85 30.21 -40.71
CA ASN A 197 14.60 29.91 -40.01
C ASN A 197 13.91 28.76 -40.73
N GLU A 198 13.98 27.55 -40.16
CA GLU A 198 12.95 26.49 -40.15
C GLU A 198 13.60 25.14 -39.82
N GLU A 199 14.00 24.91 -38.57
CA GLU A 199 14.13 23.54 -38.05
C GLU A 199 14.17 23.51 -36.52
N ALA A 200 13.15 24.11 -35.90
CA ALA A 200 12.92 24.01 -34.45
C ALA A 200 11.68 23.19 -34.07
N ASP A 201 10.90 22.66 -35.04
CA ASP A 201 9.59 22.03 -34.77
C ASP A 201 9.44 20.60 -35.32
N LYS A 202 10.51 19.78 -35.27
CA LYS A 202 10.42 18.35 -35.63
C LYS A 202 11.14 17.38 -34.67
N ILE A 203 11.11 17.64 -33.36
CA ILE A 203 11.43 16.61 -32.35
C ILE A 203 10.42 16.66 -31.19
N VAL A 204 9.13 16.65 -31.53
CA VAL A 204 8.05 16.25 -30.61
C VAL A 204 7.05 15.37 -31.37
N SER A 205 7.54 14.28 -31.97
CA SER A 205 6.66 13.20 -32.43
C SER A 205 7.40 11.87 -32.54
N ASP A 206 8.11 11.46 -31.48
CA ASP A 206 8.44 10.03 -31.35
C ASP A 206 8.73 9.65 -29.89
N SER A 207 7.67 9.55 -29.10
CA SER A 207 7.67 8.81 -27.83
C SER A 207 6.23 8.54 -27.39
N HIS A 208 5.47 7.92 -28.30
CA HIS A 208 4.31 7.13 -27.94
C HIS A 208 4.30 5.91 -28.83
N GLN A 209 5.06 4.89 -28.45
CA GLN A 209 4.73 3.46 -28.52
C GLN A 209 5.96 2.60 -28.19
N ASN A 210 5.69 1.45 -27.56
CA ASN A 210 6.61 0.35 -27.26
C ASN A 210 7.49 0.44 -26.00
N ILE A 211 6.85 0.24 -24.84
CA ILE A 211 7.28 -0.83 -23.93
C ILE A 211 6.04 -1.58 -23.46
N ASP A 212 5.60 -2.53 -24.27
CA ASP A 212 4.92 -3.73 -23.77
C ASP A 212 5.42 -4.92 -24.60
N GLU A 213 5.50 -6.08 -23.93
CA GLU A 213 5.77 -7.42 -24.48
C GLU A 213 7.21 -7.78 -24.92
N LYS A 214 8.02 -8.17 -23.93
CA LYS A 214 8.87 -9.37 -24.04
C LYS A 214 8.27 -10.50 -23.20
N ASN A 215 7.27 -11.15 -23.78
CA ASN A 215 6.82 -12.52 -23.55
C ASN A 215 6.27 -12.94 -24.93
N ALA A 216 6.55 -14.06 -25.57
CA ALA A 216 7.07 -15.33 -25.14
C ALA A 216 7.64 -16.06 -26.37
N GLY A 217 8.50 -17.05 -26.13
CA GLY A 217 8.95 -17.97 -27.15
C GLY A 217 9.03 -19.39 -26.61
N HIS A 218 7.89 -20.09 -26.49
CA HIS A 218 7.85 -21.50 -26.90
C HIS A 218 6.46 -21.97 -27.29
N LYS A 219 6.40 -22.48 -28.53
CA LYS A 219 5.25 -23.06 -29.21
C LYS A 219 5.15 -24.54 -28.84
N SER A 220 3.95 -25.03 -28.58
CA SER A 220 3.59 -26.39 -28.96
C SER A 220 2.32 -26.36 -29.81
N LYS A 221 2.34 -27.23 -30.83
CA LYS A 221 1.41 -27.36 -31.94
C LYS A 221 0.16 -28.12 -31.50
N GLN A 222 -0.99 -27.81 -32.11
CA GLN A 222 -1.97 -28.74 -32.70
C GLN A 222 -3.15 -27.91 -33.24
N GLN A 223 -3.16 -27.65 -34.54
CA GLN A 223 -3.94 -28.35 -35.57
C GLN A 223 -5.47 -28.17 -35.47
N LYS A 224 -5.95 -27.32 -36.40
CA LYS A 224 -7.31 -27.24 -36.94
C LYS A 224 -7.89 -28.62 -37.23
N GLN A 225 -9.19 -28.80 -36.98
CA GLN A 225 -10.12 -29.33 -37.99
C GLN A 225 -11.56 -28.84 -37.77
N LYS A 226 -12.32 -28.94 -38.87
CA LYS A 226 -13.47 -28.16 -39.33
C LYS A 226 -14.79 -28.91 -39.07
N LYS A 227 -15.89 -28.13 -39.01
CA LYS A 227 -17.31 -28.51 -39.30
C LYS A 227 -17.95 -29.47 -38.26
N ARG A 228 -19.21 -29.34 -37.84
CA ARG A 228 -20.46 -29.18 -38.61
C ARG A 228 -21.56 -28.54 -37.75
N ASN A 229 -22.41 -27.79 -38.44
CA ASN A 229 -23.78 -27.46 -38.07
C ASN A 229 -24.61 -28.74 -37.95
N ASP A 230 -25.43 -28.88 -36.90
CA ASP A 230 -26.71 -29.59 -37.00
C ASP A 230 -27.76 -29.01 -36.02
N LYS A 231 -28.94 -28.78 -36.59
CA LYS A 231 -30.18 -28.31 -35.99
C LYS A 231 -30.85 -29.42 -35.20
N LYS A 232 -31.58 -29.10 -34.11
CA LYS A 232 -32.99 -29.54 -33.84
C LYS A 232 -33.55 -29.06 -32.46
N PRO A 233 -34.87 -29.17 -32.18
CA PRO A 233 -35.71 -27.99 -31.98
C PRO A 233 -36.31 -27.88 -30.56
N ARG A 234 -36.85 -26.69 -30.23
CA ARG A 234 -37.80 -26.48 -29.12
C ARG A 234 -39.23 -26.35 -29.68
N LYS A 235 -40.13 -27.20 -29.18
CA LYS A 235 -41.59 -27.10 -29.09
C LYS A 235 -41.92 -27.22 -27.60
N ASN A 236 -42.97 -26.70 -26.98
CA ASN A 236 -44.03 -25.72 -27.26
C ASN A 236 -44.59 -25.34 -25.87
N GLU A 237 -45.18 -24.14 -25.77
CA GLU A 237 -45.96 -23.55 -24.66
C GLU A 237 -47.30 -24.33 -24.38
N PRO A 238 -48.33 -23.86 -23.61
CA PRO A 238 -48.55 -22.54 -22.96
C PRO A 238 -49.35 -22.49 -21.63
N HIS A 239 -49.45 -21.25 -21.09
CA HIS A 239 -50.57 -20.57 -20.39
C HIS A 239 -49.94 -19.56 -19.41
N GLY A 240 -50.28 -18.28 -19.31
CA GLY A 240 -51.28 -17.40 -19.91
C GLY A 240 -51.36 -16.13 -19.03
N VAL A 241 -52.01 -15.08 -19.53
CA VAL A 241 -52.53 -13.89 -18.81
C VAL A 241 -51.74 -12.56 -18.89
N LYS A 242 -52.09 -11.80 -19.93
CA LYS A 242 -52.60 -10.40 -20.01
C LYS A 242 -51.81 -9.20 -19.40
N LYS A 243 -51.24 -8.42 -20.34
CA LYS A 243 -51.46 -6.97 -20.64
C LYS A 243 -51.79 -5.99 -19.51
N SER A 244 -50.99 -4.93 -19.40
CA SER A 244 -51.45 -3.55 -19.62
C SER A 244 -50.29 -2.60 -19.97
N ASP A 245 -50.52 -1.82 -21.02
CA ASP A 245 -49.72 -0.70 -21.52
C ASP A 245 -49.97 0.56 -20.67
N THR A 246 -48.99 1.48 -20.57
CA THR A 246 -49.03 2.82 -21.22
C THR A 246 -47.94 3.79 -20.74
N SER A 247 -47.21 4.30 -21.75
CA SER A 247 -46.84 5.72 -21.99
C SER A 247 -45.91 6.44 -21.01
N SER A 248 -44.64 6.70 -21.36
CA SER A 248 -44.15 7.79 -22.22
C SER A 248 -44.30 9.20 -21.64
N LYS A 249 -43.16 9.82 -21.26
CA LYS A 249 -42.88 11.24 -21.55
C LYS A 249 -41.40 11.59 -21.43
N LYS A 250 -40.92 12.20 -22.52
CA LYS A 250 -39.63 12.84 -22.76
C LYS A 250 -39.47 14.14 -21.98
N HIS A 251 -38.19 14.55 -21.82
CA HIS A 251 -37.57 15.89 -21.99
C HIS A 251 -36.70 16.28 -20.79
N LYS A 252 -35.35 16.35 -20.95
CA LYS A 252 -34.49 17.39 -21.57
C LYS A 252 -34.07 18.52 -20.58
N ALA A 253 -32.80 18.42 -20.16
CA ALA A 253 -31.76 19.45 -20.19
C ALA A 253 -31.61 20.56 -19.11
N LYS A 254 -30.31 20.94 -18.97
CA LYS A 254 -29.66 22.19 -18.50
C LYS A 254 -29.38 22.27 -16.99
N LYS A 255 -28.09 22.27 -16.58
CA LYS A 255 -27.11 23.39 -16.52
C LYS A 255 -27.53 24.53 -15.58
N SER A 256 -26.84 24.64 -14.44
CA SER A 256 -26.34 25.89 -13.81
C SER A 256 -25.61 25.47 -12.52
N SER A 257 -24.28 25.57 -12.44
CA SER A 257 -23.53 26.74 -11.96
C SER A 257 -24.02 27.26 -10.61
N ASN A 258 -23.28 26.96 -9.54
CA ASN A 258 -23.18 27.91 -8.44
C ASN A 258 -21.75 27.94 -7.89
N ALA A 259 -21.03 28.97 -8.32
CA ALA A 259 -19.82 29.47 -7.72
C ALA A 259 -20.21 30.49 -6.64
N ALA A 260 -19.80 30.26 -5.40
CA ALA A 260 -19.82 31.23 -4.30
C ALA A 260 -19.01 30.61 -3.15
N LYS A 261 -18.13 31.28 -2.40
CA LYS A 261 -17.60 32.64 -2.44
C LYS A 261 -16.38 32.55 -1.51
N ARG A 262 -15.19 32.88 -2.01
CA ARG A 262 -14.00 33.05 -1.16
C ARG A 262 -14.27 34.23 -0.22
N LYS A 263 -14.29 33.99 1.09
CA LYS A 263 -14.18 35.07 2.09
C LYS A 263 -12.80 34.95 2.71
N ARG A 264 -11.99 35.95 2.38
CA ARG A 264 -10.72 36.30 3.03
C ARG A 264 -11.02 36.60 4.50
N GLN A 265 -10.23 36.02 5.40
CA GLN A 265 -10.04 36.56 6.74
C GLN A 265 -8.64 37.14 6.79
N ASP A 266 -8.60 38.45 7.01
CA ASP A 266 -7.43 39.23 7.35
C ASP A 266 -6.93 38.80 8.73
N THR A 267 -5.66 38.40 8.81
CA THR A 267 -4.93 38.27 10.06
C THR A 267 -4.07 39.52 10.22
N LEU A 268 -4.51 40.42 11.11
CA LEU A 268 -3.69 41.49 11.65
C LEU A 268 -3.58 41.33 13.17
N SER A 269 -2.35 41.54 13.63
CA SER A 269 -1.98 42.08 14.95
C SER A 269 -1.88 41.13 16.15
N GLY A 270 -0.64 40.89 16.58
CA GLY A 270 -0.25 41.14 17.98
C GLY A 270 0.56 40.04 18.68
N PRO A 271 1.89 40.19 18.82
CA PRO A 271 2.68 39.45 19.82
C PRO A 271 2.61 40.20 21.16
N ASN A 272 2.05 39.58 22.20
CA ASN A 272 2.05 40.15 23.55
C ASN A 272 3.10 39.44 24.41
N SER A 273 4.17 40.17 24.71
CA SER A 273 5.20 39.81 25.69
C SER A 273 4.87 40.43 27.05
N HIS A 274 4.76 39.63 28.12
CA HIS A 274 5.04 40.03 29.50
C HIS A 274 5.30 38.74 30.31
N HIS A 275 6.51 38.45 30.81
CA HIS A 275 7.28 39.03 31.92
C HIS A 275 6.66 38.81 33.33
N LYS A 276 7.34 37.96 34.13
CA LYS A 276 7.55 37.95 35.61
C LYS A 276 7.73 36.50 36.09
N LYS A 277 8.94 36.01 36.40
CA LYS A 277 9.67 36.14 37.68
C LYS A 277 8.75 36.03 38.91
N ASN A 278 8.86 34.92 39.65
CA ASN A 278 9.12 34.99 41.08
C ASN A 278 9.64 33.68 41.67
N ALA A 279 10.67 33.85 42.49
CA ALA A 279 11.34 32.85 43.29
C ALA A 279 10.81 32.86 44.73
N LYS A 280 11.20 31.81 45.48
CA LYS A 280 11.59 31.84 46.91
C LYS A 280 10.48 31.59 47.96
N ARG A 281 10.63 30.46 48.68
CA ARG A 281 10.53 30.23 50.16
C ARG A 281 10.27 28.73 50.36
N LEU A 282 11.20 27.90 50.84
CA LEU A 282 11.88 27.86 52.14
C LEU A 282 10.90 27.89 53.34
N ARG A 283 10.64 26.72 53.93
CA ARG A 283 10.45 26.56 55.38
C ARG A 283 10.74 25.12 55.80
N LYS A 284 11.72 25.00 56.69
CA LYS A 284 12.04 23.86 57.55
C LYS A 284 10.84 23.52 58.45
N GLN A 285 10.68 22.24 58.79
CA GLN A 285 10.04 21.80 60.02
C GLN A 285 11.07 21.02 60.82
N ASP A 286 11.34 21.51 62.01
CA ASP A 286 11.58 20.70 63.20
C ASP A 286 10.19 20.44 63.84
#